data_AF-A0A929DSJ3-F1
#
_entry.id   AF-A0A929DSJ3-F1
#
_cell.length_a   1.000
_cell.length_b   1.000
_cell.length_c   1.000
_cell.angle_alpha   90.00
_cell.angle_beta   90.00
_cell.angle_gamma   90.00
#
_symmetry.space_group_name_H-M   'P 1'
#
loop_
_entity.id
_entity.type
_entity.pdbx_description
1 polymer ?
#
loop_
_entity_poly.entity_id
_entity_poly.type
_entity_poly.pdbx_seq_one_letter_code
_entity_poly.pdbx_strand_id
1 'polypeptide(L)'
;HNNKKLVERHVDMAKEEERELGRKFPFAVESYLESFHGKMTRFGFTKAASCLDCHAKEGDYYRSVHEIRPSRDPLSPTHKSNKLETCKRCHDRADENYVELDPHPSSRQGDNKFRYYAELIYNLVGNTVIILLVGISIFETIGRRRDGAAWCMALGSSWCRKSKRGRDRVE
;
A
#
# COMPACT_ATOMS: atom_id res chain seq x y z
N HIS A 1 -18.38 18.58 19.35
CA HIS A 1 -17.10 18.96 19.97
C HIS A 1 -17.21 19.56 21.39
N ASN A 2 -18.36 19.53 22.08
CA ASN A 2 -18.54 20.22 23.38
C ASN A 2 -18.77 19.28 24.59
N ASN A 3 -18.24 18.06 24.55
CA ASN A 3 -18.39 17.11 25.66
C ASN A 3 -17.09 17.04 26.46
N LYS A 4 -17.04 17.74 27.60
CA LYS A 4 -15.85 17.82 28.46
C LYS A 4 -15.33 16.44 28.90
N LYS A 5 -16.25 15.53 29.25
CA LYS A 5 -15.94 14.14 29.62
C LYS A 5 -15.36 13.32 28.47
N LEU A 6 -15.70 13.65 27.23
CA LEU A 6 -15.09 13.03 26.05
C LEU A 6 -13.65 13.52 25.86
N VAL A 7 -13.43 14.83 25.98
CA VAL A 7 -12.10 15.45 25.85
C VAL A 7 -11.16 14.95 26.94
N GLU A 8 -11.59 14.94 28.19
CA GLU A 8 -10.81 14.46 29.34
C GLU A 8 -10.35 13.00 29.13
N ARG A 9 -11.26 12.09 28.76
CA ARG A 9 -10.89 10.70 28.44
C ARG A 9 -9.84 10.60 27.33
N HIS A 10 -9.94 11.42 26.29
CA HIS A 10 -8.96 11.39 25.21
C HIS A 10 -7.58 11.95 25.62
N VAL A 11 -7.56 12.91 26.55
CA VAL A 11 -6.33 13.45 27.15
C VAL A 11 -5.68 12.41 28.06
N ASP A 12 -6.47 11.75 28.92
CA ASP A 12 -5.95 10.74 29.85
C ASP A 12 -5.40 9.53 29.10
N MET A 13 -6.13 9.02 28.10
CA MET A 13 -5.62 7.95 27.23
C MET A 13 -4.34 8.36 26.48
N ALA A 14 -4.25 9.61 26.02
CA ALA A 14 -3.05 10.08 25.32
C ALA A 14 -1.82 10.12 26.24
N LYS A 15 -2.02 10.47 27.51
CA LYS A 15 -0.96 10.43 28.53
C LYS A 15 -0.54 9.00 28.88
N GLU A 16 -1.50 8.10 29.07
CA GLU A 16 -1.24 6.67 29.33
C GLU A 16 -0.49 6.00 28.18
N GLU A 17 -0.82 6.35 26.94
CA GLU A 17 -0.23 5.80 25.72
C GLU A 17 1.02 6.59 25.24
N GLU A 18 1.52 7.54 26.03
CA GLU A 18 2.66 8.43 25.72
C GLU A 18 2.62 9.05 24.30
N ARG A 19 1.43 9.47 23.85
CA ARG A 19 1.21 9.99 22.50
C ARG A 19 0.60 11.40 22.49
N GLU A 20 0.77 12.12 21.39
CA GLU A 20 0.15 13.43 21.20
C GLU A 20 -1.39 13.34 21.19
N LEU A 21 -2.04 14.36 21.78
CA LEU A 21 -3.49 14.50 21.75
C LEU A 21 -3.98 14.64 20.31
N GLY A 22 -4.98 13.84 19.92
CA GLY A 22 -5.50 13.79 18.55
C GLY A 22 -4.92 12.65 17.69
N ARG A 23 -3.75 12.09 18.04
CA ARG A 23 -3.23 10.87 17.37
C ARG A 23 -3.79 9.61 18.01
N LYS A 24 -5.12 9.39 17.99
CA LYS A 24 -5.71 8.18 18.61
C LYS A 24 -5.24 6.87 17.95
N PHE A 25 -4.92 6.93 16.66
CA PHE A 25 -4.34 5.82 15.92
C PHE A 25 -3.07 6.34 15.22
N PRO A 26 -1.93 6.42 15.92
CA PRO A 26 -0.71 7.01 15.35
C PRO A 26 -0.25 6.29 14.08
N PHE A 27 -0.66 5.03 13.91
CA PHE A 27 -0.28 4.19 12.80
C PHE A 27 -1.33 4.03 11.70
N ALA A 28 -2.60 4.42 11.93
CA ALA A 28 -3.66 4.16 10.94
C ALA A 28 -3.46 4.94 9.64
N VAL A 29 -2.96 6.17 9.72
CA VAL A 29 -2.64 6.97 8.53
C VAL A 29 -1.46 6.36 7.79
N GLU A 30 -0.41 5.96 8.50
CA GLU A 30 0.78 5.35 7.91
C GLU A 30 0.45 4.01 7.24
N SER A 31 -0.31 3.14 7.91
CA SER A 31 -0.71 1.86 7.34
C SER A 31 -1.70 2.00 6.19
N TYR A 32 -2.62 2.96 6.23
CA TYR A 32 -3.45 3.30 5.08
C TYR A 32 -2.59 3.73 3.87
N LEU A 33 -1.60 4.60 4.08
CA LEU A 33 -0.73 5.07 3.00
C LEU A 33 0.10 3.93 2.39
N GLU A 34 0.37 2.88 3.15
CA GLU A 34 1.02 1.67 2.65
C GLU A 34 0.07 0.70 1.92
N SER A 35 -1.24 0.84 2.11
CA SER A 35 -2.24 0.08 1.36
C SER A 35 -2.24 0.45 -0.13
N PHE A 36 -2.84 -0.41 -0.96
CA PHE A 36 -2.98 -0.14 -2.39
C PHE A 36 -3.78 1.15 -2.65
N HIS A 37 -4.87 1.37 -1.92
CA HIS A 37 -5.67 2.59 -2.03
C HIS A 37 -4.87 3.84 -1.64
N GLY A 38 -4.11 3.80 -0.55
CA GLY A 38 -3.26 4.91 -0.12
C GLY A 38 -2.16 5.23 -1.14
N LYS A 39 -1.49 4.21 -1.68
CA LYS A 39 -0.47 4.36 -2.73
C LYS A 39 -1.05 5.01 -3.99
N MET A 40 -2.20 4.53 -4.45
CA MET A 40 -2.86 5.08 -5.65
C MET A 40 -3.34 6.51 -5.44
N THR A 41 -3.93 6.81 -4.28
CA THR A 41 -4.34 8.19 -3.93
C THR A 41 -3.13 9.13 -3.89
N ARG A 42 -1.99 8.67 -3.38
CA ARG A 42 -0.73 9.45 -3.37
C ARG A 42 -0.21 9.75 -4.78
N PHE A 43 -0.44 8.87 -5.75
CA PHE A 43 -0.12 9.11 -7.16
C PHE A 43 -1.16 10.00 -7.89
N GLY A 44 -2.13 10.57 -7.17
CA GLY A 44 -3.17 11.43 -7.74
C GLY A 44 -4.29 10.66 -8.43
N PHE A 45 -4.40 9.35 -8.22
CA PHE A 45 -5.48 8.56 -8.78
C PHE A 45 -6.77 8.77 -7.98
N THR A 46 -7.68 9.57 -8.52
CA THR A 46 -8.90 10.01 -7.83
C THR A 46 -9.98 8.94 -7.70
N LYS A 47 -9.82 7.80 -8.38
CA LYS A 47 -10.77 6.68 -8.28
C LYS A 47 -10.42 5.69 -7.16
N ALA A 48 -9.25 5.82 -6.54
CA ALA A 48 -8.92 5.02 -5.36
C ALA A 48 -9.69 5.55 -4.15
N ALA A 49 -10.12 4.64 -3.27
CA ALA A 49 -10.84 5.02 -2.06
C ALA A 49 -9.92 5.81 -1.12
N SER A 50 -10.34 7.03 -0.78
CA SER A 50 -9.74 7.91 0.22
C SER A 50 -10.23 7.58 1.64
N CYS A 51 -9.69 8.28 2.65
CA CYS A 51 -10.15 8.17 4.03
C CYS A 51 -11.66 8.40 4.16
N LEU A 52 -12.20 9.35 3.37
CA LEU A 52 -13.60 9.74 3.45
C LEU A 52 -14.52 8.73 2.78
N ASP A 53 -14.07 8.03 1.74
CA ASP A 53 -14.91 7.05 1.05
C ASP A 53 -15.26 5.86 1.97
N CYS A 54 -14.39 5.54 2.92
CA CYS A 54 -14.61 4.51 3.92
C CYS A 54 -15.26 5.05 5.20
N HIS A 55 -14.81 6.20 5.72
CA HIS A 55 -15.25 6.69 7.05
C HIS A 55 -16.45 7.64 7.00
N ALA A 56 -16.66 8.31 5.87
CA ALA A 56 -17.77 9.22 5.66
C ALA A 56 -18.88 8.50 4.88
N LYS A 57 -20.13 8.86 5.15
CA LYS A 57 -21.28 8.24 4.48
C LYS A 57 -21.48 8.87 3.11
N GLU A 58 -21.70 8.04 2.10
CA GLU A 58 -22.04 8.49 0.75
C GLU A 58 -23.46 9.07 0.68
N GLY A 59 -23.68 10.10 -0.14
CA GLY A 59 -24.99 10.72 -0.40
C GLY A 59 -25.27 12.05 0.31
N ASP A 60 -24.45 12.45 1.29
CA ASP A 60 -24.65 13.67 2.10
C ASP A 60 -23.41 14.60 2.05
N TYR A 61 -22.96 14.99 0.85
CA TYR A 61 -21.69 15.72 0.67
C TYR A 61 -21.56 17.01 1.53
N TYR A 62 -22.67 17.65 1.88
CA TYR A 62 -22.69 18.86 2.74
C TYR A 62 -22.71 18.58 4.26
N ARG A 63 -22.88 17.31 4.68
CA ARG A 63 -22.91 16.87 6.10
C ARG A 63 -21.80 15.87 6.45
N SER A 64 -21.34 15.09 5.48
CA SER A 64 -20.66 13.78 5.67
C SER A 64 -19.33 13.81 6.45
N VAL A 65 -18.46 14.80 6.24
CA VAL A 65 -17.15 14.85 6.93
C VAL A 65 -17.24 15.21 8.41
N HIS A 66 -18.27 15.95 8.81
CA HIS A 66 -18.51 16.32 10.21
C HIS A 66 -19.29 15.24 10.98
N GLU A 67 -19.77 14.22 10.27
CA GLU A 67 -20.57 13.13 10.81
C GLU A 67 -19.82 11.79 10.74
N ILE A 68 -18.49 11.81 10.80
CA ILE A 68 -17.69 10.60 10.95
C ILE A 68 -18.06 9.93 12.28
N ARG A 69 -18.67 8.76 12.17
CA ARG A 69 -19.11 7.95 13.31
C ARG A 69 -18.09 6.87 13.63
N PRO A 70 -17.88 6.52 14.91
CA PRO A 70 -16.97 5.45 15.29
C PRO A 70 -17.43 4.11 14.70
N SER A 71 -16.51 3.18 14.43
CA SER A 71 -16.81 1.89 13.80
C SER A 71 -17.78 0.99 14.59
N ARG A 72 -17.99 1.27 15.88
CA ARG A 72 -18.98 0.60 16.74
C ARG A 72 -20.42 1.11 16.54
N ASP A 73 -20.59 2.25 15.89
CA ASP A 73 -21.91 2.82 15.61
C ASP A 73 -22.53 2.06 14.42
N PRO A 74 -23.72 1.47 14.55
CA PRO A 74 -24.39 0.76 13.46
C PRO A 74 -24.62 1.59 12.21
N LEU A 75 -24.61 2.91 12.33
CA LEU A 75 -24.77 3.82 11.20
C LEU A 75 -23.44 4.25 10.57
N SER A 76 -22.29 3.81 11.11
CA SER A 76 -20.98 4.05 10.50
C SER A 76 -20.81 3.16 9.26
N PRO A 77 -20.30 3.67 8.13
CA PRO A 77 -19.99 2.81 6.98
C PRO A 77 -18.93 1.74 7.30
N THR A 78 -18.03 2.03 8.25
CA THR A 78 -17.02 1.08 8.75
C THR A 78 -17.55 0.09 9.79
N HIS A 79 -18.85 0.11 10.12
CA HIS A 79 -19.45 -0.87 11.01
C HIS A 79 -19.41 -2.27 10.40
N LYS A 80 -19.24 -3.32 11.21
CA LYS A 80 -19.06 -4.70 10.75
C LYS A 80 -20.13 -5.15 9.74
N SER A 81 -21.40 -4.78 9.97
CA SER A 81 -22.52 -5.08 9.07
C SER A 81 -22.56 -4.26 7.78
N ASN A 82 -21.85 -3.13 7.73
CA ASN A 82 -21.92 -2.16 6.62
C ASN A 82 -20.64 -2.19 5.76
N LYS A 83 -19.58 -2.88 6.20
CA LYS A 83 -18.31 -2.98 5.47
C LYS A 83 -18.49 -3.52 4.07
N LEU A 84 -19.30 -4.57 3.91
CA LEU A 84 -19.57 -5.18 2.60
C LEU A 84 -20.20 -4.19 1.63
N GLU A 85 -21.22 -3.47 2.08
CA GLU A 85 -21.86 -2.45 1.25
C GLU A 85 -20.89 -1.33 0.89
N THR A 86 -20.04 -0.93 1.83
CA THR A 86 -19.01 0.11 1.60
C THR A 86 -17.99 -0.34 0.54
N CYS A 87 -17.52 -1.58 0.58
CA CYS A 87 -16.60 -2.12 -0.41
C CYS A 87 -17.27 -2.31 -1.78
N LYS A 88 -18.53 -2.73 -1.79
CA LYS A 88 -19.31 -2.97 -3.02
C LYS A 88 -19.60 -1.72 -3.84
N ARG A 89 -19.43 -0.53 -3.28
CA ARG A 89 -19.49 0.74 -4.05
C ARG A 89 -18.55 0.74 -5.25
N CYS A 90 -17.38 0.10 -5.13
CA CYS A 90 -16.40 -0.01 -6.19
C CYS A 90 -16.06 -1.47 -6.56
N HIS A 91 -16.28 -2.41 -5.65
CA HIS A 91 -16.01 -3.83 -5.84
C HIS A 91 -17.31 -4.64 -5.86
N ASP A 92 -18.06 -4.58 -6.96
CA ASP A 92 -19.39 -5.18 -7.10
C ASP A 92 -19.44 -6.68 -6.74
N ARG A 93 -18.31 -7.38 -6.89
CA ARG A 93 -18.16 -8.82 -6.61
C ARG A 93 -17.55 -9.13 -5.24
N ALA A 94 -17.40 -8.14 -4.37
CA ALA A 94 -16.91 -8.35 -3.02
C ALA A 94 -17.86 -9.28 -2.23
N ASP A 95 -17.28 -10.18 -1.45
CA ASP A 95 -17.98 -11.08 -0.54
C ASP A 95 -17.57 -10.82 0.92
N GLU A 96 -18.07 -11.63 1.84
CA GLU A 96 -17.75 -11.50 3.27
C GLU A 96 -16.26 -11.72 3.56
N ASN A 97 -15.57 -12.58 2.80
CA ASN A 97 -14.13 -12.82 2.99
C ASN A 97 -13.32 -11.61 2.51
N TYR A 98 -13.78 -10.93 1.46
CA TYR A 98 -13.13 -9.75 0.90
C TYR A 98 -13.03 -8.61 1.93
N VAL A 99 -14.07 -8.43 2.75
CA VAL A 99 -14.12 -7.35 3.76
C VAL A 99 -13.36 -7.67 5.05
N GLU A 100 -12.79 -8.87 5.15
CA GLU A 100 -11.88 -9.24 6.24
C GLU A 100 -10.47 -8.71 6.01
N LEU A 101 -10.12 -8.36 4.76
CA LEU A 101 -8.86 -7.66 4.51
C LEU A 101 -8.85 -6.33 5.26
N ASP A 102 -7.80 -6.13 6.05
CA ASP A 102 -7.56 -4.89 6.77
C ASP A 102 -7.15 -3.77 5.79
N PRO A 103 -7.93 -2.69 5.65
CA PRO A 103 -7.56 -1.54 4.83
C PRO A 103 -6.38 -0.76 5.40
N HIS A 104 -6.06 -0.92 6.69
CA HIS A 104 -4.99 -0.26 7.42
C HIS A 104 -3.94 -1.27 7.91
N PRO A 105 -3.33 -2.08 7.01
CA PRO A 105 -2.52 -3.22 7.40
C PRO A 105 -1.30 -2.82 8.24
N SER A 106 -1.21 -3.30 9.48
CA SER A 106 -0.04 -3.10 10.35
C SER A 106 0.88 -4.33 10.40
N SER A 107 2.15 -4.15 10.05
CA SER A 107 3.19 -5.20 10.13
C SER A 107 4.05 -5.06 11.38
N ARG A 108 3.48 -4.63 12.52
CA ARG A 108 4.25 -4.58 13.76
C ARG A 108 4.35 -5.97 14.38
N GLN A 109 5.51 -6.27 14.98
CA GLN A 109 5.80 -7.55 15.62
C GLN A 109 4.78 -7.92 16.71
N GLY A 110 4.09 -6.92 17.30
CA GLY A 110 3.03 -7.11 18.29
C GLY A 110 1.68 -7.55 17.73
N ASP A 111 1.37 -7.28 16.46
CA ASP A 111 0.06 -7.59 15.88
C ASP A 111 0.02 -9.03 15.38
N ASN A 112 0.98 -9.41 14.51
CA ASN A 112 1.06 -10.74 13.93
C ASN A 112 2.50 -11.09 13.60
N LYS A 113 3.18 -11.78 14.53
CA LYS A 113 4.59 -12.22 14.38
C LYS A 113 4.83 -12.95 13.07
N PHE A 114 3.91 -13.83 12.66
CA PHE A 114 4.00 -14.56 11.40
C PHE A 114 4.05 -13.63 10.19
N ARG A 115 3.15 -12.65 10.12
CA ARG A 115 3.09 -11.71 8.99
C ARG A 115 4.36 -10.84 8.91
N TYR A 116 4.86 -10.40 10.06
CA TYR A 116 6.11 -9.63 10.14
C TYR A 116 7.30 -10.40 9.57
N TYR A 117 7.52 -11.65 10.02
CA TYR A 117 8.63 -12.46 9.53
C TYR A 117 8.44 -12.89 8.07
N ALA A 118 7.21 -13.19 7.65
CA ALA A 118 6.92 -13.49 6.25
C ALA A 118 7.29 -12.30 5.36
N GLU A 119 6.85 -11.09 5.70
CA GLU A 119 7.17 -9.88 4.94
C GLU A 119 8.68 -9.59 4.92
N LEU A 120 9.38 -9.77 6.05
CA LEU A 120 10.83 -9.62 6.11
C LEU A 120 11.55 -10.57 5.17
N ILE A 121 11.18 -11.86 5.17
CA ILE A 121 11.79 -12.89 4.34
C ILE A 121 11.48 -12.63 2.86
N TYR A 122 10.22 -12.34 2.51
CA TYR A 122 9.85 -12.05 1.13
C TYR A 122 10.56 -10.81 0.60
N ASN A 123 10.70 -9.75 1.39
CA ASN A 123 11.43 -8.55 0.98
C ASN A 123 12.92 -8.84 0.81
N LEU A 124 13.54 -9.63 1.71
CA LEU A 124 14.94 -10.01 1.58
C LEU A 124 15.18 -10.84 0.31
N VAL A 125 14.38 -11.88 0.09
CA VAL A 125 14.52 -12.76 -1.08
C VAL A 125 14.19 -12.01 -2.37
N GLY A 126 13.09 -11.26 -2.39
CA GLY A 126 12.68 -10.48 -3.56
C GLY A 126 13.73 -9.45 -3.97
N ASN A 127 14.24 -8.66 -3.01
CA ASN A 127 15.25 -7.65 -3.29
C ASN A 127 16.58 -8.27 -3.71
N THR A 128 17.01 -9.37 -3.09
CA THR A 128 18.26 -10.05 -3.47
C THR A 128 18.18 -10.60 -4.89
N VAL A 129 17.05 -11.21 -5.27
CA VAL A 129 16.81 -11.68 -6.65
C VAL A 129 16.82 -10.53 -7.65
N ILE A 130 16.12 -9.43 -7.37
CA ILE A 130 16.09 -8.26 -8.26
C ILE A 130 17.50 -7.68 -8.44
N ILE A 131 18.24 -7.49 -7.35
CA ILE A 131 19.61 -6.97 -7.39
C ILE A 131 20.52 -7.89 -8.22
N LEU A 132 20.40 -9.20 -8.04
CA LEU A 132 21.21 -10.18 -8.77
C LEU A 132 20.86 -10.20 -10.26
N LEU A 133 19.57 -10.16 -10.62
CA LEU A 133 19.13 -10.09 -12.02
C LEU A 133 19.61 -8.81 -12.70
N VAL A 134 19.48 -7.66 -12.03
CA VAL A 134 19.99 -6.37 -12.52
C VAL A 134 21.52 -6.43 -12.64
N GLY A 135 22.21 -7.02 -11.67
CA GLY A 135 23.67 -7.19 -11.68
C GLY A 135 24.15 -8.04 -12.85
N ILE A 136 23.51 -9.17 -13.13
CA ILE A 136 23.81 -10.02 -14.29
C ILE A 136 23.56 -9.27 -15.59
N SER A 137 22.43 -8.56 -15.70
CA SER A 137 22.09 -7.75 -16.88
C SER A 137 23.13 -6.67 -17.15
N ILE A 138 23.61 -5.99 -16.11
CA ILE A 138 24.69 -4.98 -16.22
C ILE A 138 26.01 -5.64 -16.61
N PHE A 139 26.38 -6.76 -15.98
CA PHE A 139 27.62 -7.48 -16.29
C PHE A 139 27.65 -7.95 -17.75
N GLU A 140 26.55 -8.51 -18.24
CA GLU A 140 26.40 -8.90 -19.64
C GLU A 140 26.51 -7.69 -20.57
N THR A 141 25.82 -6.60 -20.24
CA THR A 141 25.83 -5.34 -21.00
C THR A 141 27.25 -4.76 -21.11
N ILE A 142 28.00 -4.71 -20.00
CA ILE A 142 29.39 -4.25 -19.97
C ILE A 142 30.29 -5.20 -20.78
N GLY A 143 30.12 -6.52 -20.62
CA GLY A 143 30.86 -7.53 -21.37
C GLY A 143 30.69 -7.37 -22.89
N ARG A 144 29.45 -7.18 -23.36
CA ARG A 144 29.13 -6.96 -24.78
C ARG A 144 29.72 -5.64 -25.30
N ARG A 145 29.65 -4.57 -24.51
CA ARG A 145 30.25 -3.26 -24.86
C ARG A 145 31.78 -3.36 -25.00
N ARG A 146 32.45 -4.08 -24.10
CA ARG A 146 33.91 -4.34 -24.17
C ARG A 146 34.28 -5.16 -25.41
N ASP A 147 33.43 -6.11 -25.81
CA ASP A 147 33.62 -6.93 -27.00
C ASP A 147 33.32 -6.18 -28.32
N GLY A 148 33.01 -4.87 -28.25
CA GLY A 148 32.79 -4.00 -29.40
C GLY A 148 31.37 -4.00 -29.94
N ALA A 149 30.41 -4.65 -29.25
CA ALA A 149 29.00 -4.57 -29.62
C ALA A 149 28.46 -3.16 -29.30
N ALA A 150 27.92 -2.47 -30.31
CA ALA A 150 27.33 -1.15 -30.18
C ALA A 150 25.82 -1.25 -29.94
N TRP A 151 25.31 -0.48 -29.00
CA TRP A 151 23.88 -0.38 -28.74
C TRP A 151 23.24 0.53 -29.80
N CYS A 152 22.21 0.06 -30.48
CA CYS A 152 21.40 0.87 -31.40
C CYS A 152 19.93 0.70 -31.05
N MET A 153 19.22 1.82 -30.95
CA MET A 153 17.76 1.83 -30.84
C MET A 153 17.14 2.13 -32.21
N ALA A 154 17.46 1.33 -33.23
CA ALA A 154 16.80 1.40 -34.52
C ALA A 154 15.98 0.11 -34.68
N LEU A 155 14.65 0.26 -34.79
CA LEU A 155 13.67 -0.82 -35.09
C LEU A 155 13.40 -1.87 -34.01
N GLY A 156 13.68 -1.58 -32.73
CA GLY A 156 13.17 -2.41 -31.62
C GLY A 156 13.89 -3.75 -31.42
N SER A 157 14.99 -4.01 -32.12
CA SER A 157 15.85 -5.17 -31.85
C SER A 157 17.28 -4.76 -31.49
N SER A 158 17.87 -5.59 -30.65
CA SER A 158 19.09 -5.41 -29.86
C SER A 158 20.39 -5.41 -30.66
N TRP A 159 21.42 -4.75 -30.10
CA TRP A 159 22.86 -4.75 -30.45
C TRP A 159 23.25 -4.83 -31.95
N CYS A 160 23.67 -3.69 -32.53
CA CYS A 160 24.01 -3.52 -33.95
C CYS A 160 25.26 -4.26 -34.45
N ARG A 161 26.17 -4.68 -33.57
CA ARG A 161 27.50 -5.18 -33.96
C ARG A 161 27.80 -6.50 -33.25
N LYS A 162 28.10 -7.55 -34.04
CA LYS A 162 28.47 -8.88 -33.52
C LYS A 162 29.66 -8.77 -32.57
N SER A 163 29.63 -9.54 -31.48
CA SER A 163 30.74 -9.56 -30.54
C SER A 163 31.99 -10.14 -31.22
N LYS A 164 33.17 -9.56 -30.97
CA LYS A 164 34.42 -10.08 -31.53
C LYS A 164 34.74 -11.51 -31.08
N ARG A 165 34.09 -12.01 -30.04
CA ARG A 165 34.33 -13.33 -29.42
C ARG A 165 33.45 -14.46 -29.96
N GLY A 166 32.57 -14.22 -30.93
CA GLY A 166 31.77 -15.31 -31.54
C GLY A 166 30.83 -16.03 -30.56
N ARG A 167 30.52 -15.41 -29.40
CA ARG A 167 29.68 -15.96 -28.32
C ARG A 167 28.17 -15.84 -28.62
N ASP A 168 27.82 -15.38 -29.81
CA ASP A 168 26.46 -15.04 -30.21
C ASP A 168 25.73 -16.28 -30.81
N ARG A 169 26.30 -17.49 -30.69
CA ARG A 169 25.66 -18.76 -31.11
C ARG A 169 24.93 -19.39 -29.93
N VAL A 170 23.61 -19.19 -29.91
CA VAL A 170 22.69 -20.17 -29.33
C VAL A 170 22.15 -20.95 -30.54
N GLU A 171 22.51 -22.23 -30.66
CA GLU A 171 21.83 -23.17 -31.55
C GLU A 171 20.47 -23.57 -30.95
#